data_AF-X1F1W4-F1
#
_entry.id   AF-X1F1W4-F1
#
_cell.length_a   1.000
_cell.length_b   1.000
_cell.length_c   1.000
_cell.angle_alpha   90.00
_cell.angle_beta   90.00
_cell.angle_gamma   90.00
#
_symmetry.space_group_name_H-M   'P 1'
#
loop_
_entity.id
_entity.type
_entity.pdbx_description
1 polymer ?
#
loop_
_entity_poly.entity_id
_entity_poly.type
_entity_poly.pdbx_seq_one_letter_code
_entity_poly.pdbx_strand_id
1 'polypeptide(L)'
;YEYFDKKRYSEIDLILSAGDLRPEYLSFLVDMLNKRCYYVRGNHDIVYDVEPPLGCMDIDGKVVSHKGIRILGLGGSMWYGGRGVEHTDWQMRWKVWKARFQIWRRRGVDIVLTHAPPKGIHDGKDLCHTGFGSFVKLIEKYKPRYLIHGHVHKSYGYSEEKITQVQETKVVNVQGKHVLQIRPRIRKKITKKEGWWNIVFKLRQDSLKSFYAESRARKYLDSIDRGIQTVKLDNTVGSVGRPLDF
;
A
#
# COMPACT_ATOMS: atom_id res chain seq x y z
N TYR A 1 -2.74 -20.89 18.27
CA TYR A 1 -2.00 -20.47 17.05
C TYR A 1 -0.99 -21.55 16.59
N GLU A 2 -1.28 -22.84 16.77
CA GLU A 2 -0.25 -23.90 16.78
C GLU A 2 0.18 -24.44 15.41
N TYR A 3 -0.42 -23.97 14.31
CA TYR A 3 -0.20 -24.47 12.95
C TYR A 3 0.48 -23.46 12.01
N PHE A 4 1.17 -22.44 12.55
CA PHE A 4 1.86 -21.45 11.72
C PHE A 4 3.25 -21.95 11.26
N ASP A 5 3.31 -22.52 10.07
CA ASP A 5 4.56 -22.96 9.44
C ASP A 5 5.36 -21.75 8.90
N LYS A 6 6.36 -21.31 9.68
CA LYS A 6 7.28 -20.21 9.32
C LYS A 6 8.04 -20.46 8.02
N LYS A 7 8.31 -21.72 7.64
CA LYS A 7 9.13 -22.05 6.47
C LYS A 7 8.41 -21.66 5.17
N ARG A 8 7.09 -21.85 5.10
CA ARG A 8 6.22 -21.48 3.95
C ARG A 8 6.19 -19.99 3.61
N TYR A 9 6.62 -19.13 4.52
CA TYR A 9 6.56 -17.67 4.37
C TYR A 9 7.93 -17.00 4.37
N SER A 10 9.01 -17.78 4.37
CA SER A 10 10.40 -17.31 4.30
C SER A 10 10.65 -16.36 3.12
N GLU A 11 10.00 -16.62 1.99
CA GLU A 11 10.09 -15.87 0.72
C GLU A 11 9.27 -14.57 0.68
N ILE A 12 8.41 -14.29 1.68
CA ILE A 12 7.65 -13.04 1.71
C ILE A 12 8.61 -11.88 1.98
N ASP A 13 8.64 -10.88 1.09
CA ASP A 13 9.42 -9.66 1.28
C ASP A 13 8.69 -8.59 2.09
N LEU A 14 7.36 -8.54 1.97
CA LEU A 14 6.52 -7.44 2.41
C LEU A 14 5.10 -7.94 2.71
N ILE A 15 4.54 -7.52 3.83
CA ILE A 15 3.14 -7.74 4.19
C ILE A 15 2.35 -6.48 3.83
N LEU A 16 1.22 -6.65 3.12
CA LEU A 16 0.24 -5.60 2.86
C LEU A 16 -1.10 -6.00 3.44
N SER A 17 -1.69 -5.15 4.29
CA SER A 17 -3.02 -5.36 4.86
C SER A 17 -4.02 -4.32 4.33
N ALA A 18 -5.17 -4.81 3.84
CA ALA A 18 -6.29 -4.00 3.37
C ALA A 18 -7.29 -3.64 4.50
N GLY A 19 -6.93 -3.88 5.77
CA GLY A 19 -7.77 -3.57 6.93
C GLY A 19 -8.78 -4.66 7.31
N ASP A 20 -9.59 -4.36 8.31
CA ASP A 20 -10.55 -5.26 9.00
C ASP A 20 -9.86 -6.54 9.52
N LEU A 21 -8.76 -6.33 10.22
CA LEU A 21 -7.99 -7.39 10.89
C LEU A 21 -7.68 -6.96 12.32
N ARG A 22 -7.71 -7.90 13.27
CA ARG A 22 -7.35 -7.59 14.66
C ARG A 22 -5.90 -7.09 14.79
N PRO A 23 -5.60 -6.06 15.61
CA PRO A 23 -4.25 -5.53 15.77
C PRO A 23 -3.21 -6.59 16.16
N GLU A 24 -3.58 -7.47 17.09
CA GLU A 24 -2.73 -8.56 17.58
C GLU A 24 -2.38 -9.56 16.45
N TYR A 25 -3.30 -9.78 15.51
CA TYR A 25 -3.06 -10.68 14.38
C TYR A 25 -2.02 -10.12 13.40
N LEU A 26 -2.07 -8.83 13.09
CA LEU A 26 -1.04 -8.17 12.28
C LEU A 26 0.30 -8.10 13.03
N SER A 27 0.27 -7.83 14.34
CA SER A 27 1.46 -7.82 15.20
C SER A 27 2.15 -9.18 15.21
N PHE A 28 1.38 -10.27 15.39
CA PHE A 28 1.84 -11.65 15.32
C PHE A 28 2.45 -11.99 13.95
N LEU A 29 1.85 -11.54 12.85
CA LEU A 29 2.41 -11.76 11.51
C LEU A 29 3.74 -11.03 11.30
N VAL A 30 3.92 -9.81 11.84
CA VAL A 30 5.19 -9.08 11.76
C VAL A 30 6.27 -9.77 12.57
N ASP A 31 5.99 -10.14 13.82
CA ASP A 31 6.95 -10.84 14.69
C ASP A 31 7.36 -12.20 14.09
N MET A 32 6.37 -13.02 13.73
CA MET A 32 6.62 -14.38 13.26
C MET A 32 7.34 -14.41 11.90
N LEU A 33 7.10 -13.45 11.00
CA LEU A 33 7.77 -13.38 9.70
C LEU A 33 9.04 -12.54 9.70
N ASN A 34 9.20 -11.62 10.66
CA ASN A 34 10.22 -10.57 10.68
C ASN A 34 10.30 -9.80 9.35
N LYS A 35 9.13 -9.41 8.80
CA LYS A 35 9.01 -8.65 7.54
C LYS A 35 8.28 -7.34 7.78
N ARG A 36 8.55 -6.35 6.92
CA ARG A 36 7.84 -5.07 6.98
C ARG A 36 6.36 -5.27 6.69
N CYS A 37 5.49 -4.67 7.50
CA CYS A 37 4.07 -4.57 7.19
C CYS A 37 3.68 -3.11 6.90
N TYR A 38 2.93 -2.91 5.81
CA TYR A 38 2.15 -1.70 5.59
C TYR A 38 0.67 -2.05 5.61
N TYR A 39 -0.14 -1.21 6.23
CA TYR A 39 -1.60 -1.41 6.26
C TYR A 39 -2.33 -0.12 5.93
N VAL A 40 -3.60 -0.29 5.58
CA VAL A 40 -4.63 0.73 5.65
C VAL A 40 -5.74 0.21 6.56
N ARG A 41 -6.43 1.10 7.26
CA ARG A 41 -7.58 0.72 8.11
C ARG A 41 -8.79 0.38 7.26
N GLY A 42 -9.52 -0.65 7.66
CA GLY A 42 -10.88 -0.93 7.22
C GLY A 42 -11.91 -0.21 8.07
N ASN A 43 -13.19 -0.32 7.73
CA ASN A 43 -14.22 0.43 8.46
C ASN A 43 -14.45 -0.10 9.88
N HIS A 44 -14.13 -1.36 10.18
CA HIS A 44 -14.24 -1.94 11.52
C HIS A 44 -12.99 -1.77 12.38
N ASP A 45 -11.87 -1.31 11.83
CA ASP A 45 -10.59 -1.07 12.54
C ASP A 45 -10.63 0.15 13.48
N ILE A 46 -11.76 0.46 14.15
CA ILE A 46 -11.90 1.57 15.10
C ILE A 46 -10.94 1.45 16.29
N VAL A 47 -10.68 0.21 16.75
CA VAL A 47 -9.79 -0.08 17.89
C VAL A 47 -8.35 0.40 17.65
N TYR A 48 -7.93 0.56 16.40
CA TYR A 48 -6.58 1.01 16.03
C TYR A 48 -6.26 2.45 16.47
N ASP A 49 -7.26 3.27 16.84
CA ASP A 49 -7.01 4.60 17.43
C ASP A 49 -6.46 4.52 18.86
N VAL A 50 -6.68 3.39 19.55
CA VAL A 50 -6.20 3.12 20.92
C VAL A 50 -5.09 2.06 20.88
N GLU A 51 -5.30 0.99 20.13
CA GLU A 51 -4.43 -0.19 20.06
C GLU A 51 -4.07 -0.50 18.60
N PRO A 52 -3.14 0.27 17.99
CA PRO A 52 -2.67 0.00 16.63
C PRO A 52 -1.75 -1.25 16.59
N PRO A 53 -1.70 -1.97 15.47
CA PRO A 53 -0.85 -3.15 15.31
C PRO A 53 0.65 -2.81 15.42
N LEU A 54 1.35 -3.52 16.29
CA LEU A 54 2.77 -3.33 16.57
C LEU A 54 3.65 -3.82 15.41
N GLY A 55 4.75 -3.11 15.15
CA GLY A 55 5.68 -3.42 14.03
C GLY A 55 5.13 -3.11 12.63
N CYS A 56 3.85 -2.79 12.52
CA CYS A 56 3.18 -2.36 11.29
C CYS A 56 3.31 -0.85 11.07
N MET A 57 3.03 -0.38 9.84
CA MET A 57 2.99 1.04 9.51
C MET A 57 1.73 1.39 8.72
N ASP A 58 0.91 2.28 9.28
CA ASP A 58 -0.24 2.86 8.58
C ASP A 58 0.22 3.75 7.43
N ILE A 59 -0.18 3.40 6.21
CA ILE A 59 0.12 4.13 4.98
C ILE A 59 -1.07 4.92 4.43
N ASP A 60 -2.16 5.07 5.18
CA ASP A 60 -3.31 5.87 4.76
C ASP A 60 -2.93 7.32 4.42
N GLY A 61 -3.35 7.77 3.23
CA GLY A 61 -3.00 9.08 2.65
C GLY A 61 -1.51 9.27 2.30
N LYS A 62 -0.67 8.24 2.47
CA LYS A 62 0.79 8.31 2.32
C LYS A 62 1.23 7.48 1.11
N VAL A 63 2.26 7.96 0.40
CA VAL A 63 3.00 7.15 -0.56
C VAL A 63 4.32 6.73 0.07
N VAL A 64 4.51 5.43 0.28
CA VAL A 64 5.76 4.83 0.75
C VAL A 64 6.57 4.26 -0.42
N SER A 65 7.80 3.80 -0.15
CA SER A 65 8.63 3.13 -1.14
C SER A 65 9.43 2.02 -0.47
N HIS A 66 9.30 0.80 -1.00
CA HIS A 66 9.93 -0.40 -0.46
C HIS A 66 10.56 -1.19 -1.61
N LYS A 67 11.88 -1.46 -1.54
CA LYS A 67 12.66 -2.14 -2.59
C LYS A 67 12.38 -1.61 -4.02
N GLY A 68 12.19 -0.29 -4.15
CA GLY A 68 11.88 0.38 -5.42
C GLY A 68 10.41 0.41 -5.84
N ILE A 69 9.53 -0.36 -5.21
CA ILE A 69 8.08 -0.37 -5.43
C ILE A 69 7.44 0.78 -4.63
N ARG A 70 6.54 1.56 -5.25
CA ARG A 70 5.86 2.71 -4.61
C ARG A 70 4.41 2.37 -4.35
N ILE A 71 4.00 2.53 -3.09
CA ILE A 71 2.71 2.06 -2.57
C ILE A 71 1.97 3.25 -1.98
N LEU A 72 0.74 3.49 -2.42
CA LEU A 72 -0.18 4.48 -1.85
C LEU A 72 -1.23 3.76 -1.01
N GLY A 73 -1.44 4.18 0.24
CA GLY A 73 -2.55 3.71 1.07
C GLY A 73 -3.77 4.64 1.03
N LEU A 74 -4.98 4.07 0.93
CA LEU A 74 -6.27 4.77 1.07
C LEU A 74 -7.26 3.88 1.85
N GLY A 75 -7.28 4.01 3.17
CA GLY A 75 -8.16 3.26 4.08
C GLY A 75 -9.57 3.84 4.21
N GLY A 76 -10.45 3.04 4.78
CA GLY A 76 -11.86 3.31 5.06
C GLY A 76 -12.85 2.83 3.99
N SER A 77 -14.13 2.75 4.37
CA SER A 77 -15.26 2.44 3.48
C SER A 77 -15.97 3.70 3.00
N MET A 78 -16.92 3.53 2.08
CA MET A 78 -17.95 4.54 1.81
C MET A 78 -18.73 4.85 3.10
N TRP A 79 -19.25 6.06 3.23
CA TRP A 79 -20.09 6.46 4.37
C TRP A 79 -21.46 5.76 4.35
N TYR A 80 -21.80 5.06 5.44
CA TYR A 80 -23.07 4.36 5.62
C TYR A 80 -23.68 4.50 7.03
N GLY A 81 -22.97 5.09 8.00
CA GLY A 81 -23.50 5.30 9.35
C GLY A 81 -22.65 6.15 10.31
N GLY A 82 -21.42 6.51 9.95
CA GLY A 82 -20.52 7.31 10.79
C GLY A 82 -20.04 6.61 12.07
N ARG A 83 -20.04 5.27 12.09
CA ARG A 83 -19.64 4.43 13.24
C ARG A 83 -18.26 3.78 13.06
N GLY A 84 -17.71 3.82 11.85
CA GLY A 84 -16.41 3.25 11.50
C GLY A 84 -15.44 4.25 10.86
N VAL A 85 -14.35 3.73 10.30
CA VAL A 85 -13.45 4.50 9.44
C VAL A 85 -14.14 4.73 8.08
N GLU A 86 -15.01 5.72 8.03
CA GLU A 86 -15.93 5.98 6.92
C GLU A 86 -15.63 7.30 6.19
N HIS A 87 -15.80 7.31 4.87
CA HIS A 87 -15.55 8.47 4.02
C HIS A 87 -16.62 8.66 2.94
N THR A 88 -17.04 9.89 2.70
CA THR A 88 -17.74 10.27 1.47
C THR A 88 -16.78 10.25 0.27
N ASP A 89 -17.27 10.09 -0.97
CA ASP A 89 -16.39 10.16 -2.15
C ASP A 89 -15.65 11.51 -2.26
N TRP A 90 -16.23 12.60 -1.74
CA TRP A 90 -15.54 13.89 -1.66
C TRP A 90 -14.35 13.85 -0.69
N GLN A 91 -14.52 13.30 0.51
CA GLN A 91 -13.43 13.14 1.49
C GLN A 91 -12.33 12.22 0.93
N MET A 92 -12.69 11.10 0.30
CA MET A 92 -11.73 10.19 -0.33
C MET A 92 -11.00 10.88 -1.50
N ARG A 93 -11.71 11.62 -2.34
CA ARG A 93 -11.12 12.44 -3.42
C ARG A 93 -10.14 13.48 -2.88
N TRP A 94 -10.42 14.06 -1.71
CA TRP A 94 -9.50 14.98 -1.02
C TRP A 94 -8.24 14.27 -0.49
N LYS A 95 -8.35 13.03 0.05
CA LYS A 95 -7.19 12.19 0.40
C LYS A 95 -6.29 11.94 -0.83
N VAL A 96 -6.89 11.53 -1.96
CA VAL A 96 -6.17 11.34 -3.24
C VAL A 96 -5.53 12.65 -3.74
N TRP A 97 -6.23 13.79 -3.60
CA TRP A 97 -5.69 15.10 -3.97
C TRP A 97 -4.51 15.52 -3.08
N LYS A 98 -4.53 15.25 -1.77
CA LYS A 98 -3.38 15.47 -0.88
C LYS A 98 -2.19 14.57 -1.27
N ALA A 99 -2.44 13.31 -1.63
CA ALA A 99 -1.41 12.38 -2.07
C ALA A 99 -0.71 12.79 -3.39
N ARG A 100 -1.34 13.61 -4.25
CA ARG A 100 -0.81 13.98 -5.59
C ARG A 100 0.63 14.47 -5.59
N PHE A 101 1.04 15.26 -4.59
CA PHE A 101 2.39 15.80 -4.49
C PHE A 101 3.41 14.71 -4.15
N GLN A 102 3.03 13.76 -3.28
CA GLN A 102 3.87 12.60 -2.95
C GLN A 102 4.03 11.68 -4.17
N ILE A 103 2.94 11.44 -4.92
CA ILE A 103 2.94 10.67 -6.17
C ILE A 103 3.87 11.36 -7.20
N TRP A 104 3.71 12.67 -7.42
CA TRP A 104 4.57 13.43 -8.34
C TRP A 104 6.04 13.39 -7.94
N ARG A 105 6.37 13.64 -6.67
CA ARG A 105 7.75 13.62 -6.15
C ARG A 105 8.40 12.24 -6.29
N ARG A 106 7.63 11.16 -6.15
CA ARG A 106 8.05 9.77 -6.38
C ARG A 106 7.86 9.29 -7.83
N ARG A 107 7.54 10.20 -8.76
CA ARG A 107 7.38 9.97 -10.21
C ARG A 107 6.34 8.90 -10.55
N GLY A 108 5.20 8.92 -9.87
CA GLY A 108 4.07 7.97 -9.98
C GLY A 108 3.92 7.03 -8.77
N VAL A 109 3.07 6.02 -8.94
CA VAL A 109 2.76 4.95 -7.97
C VAL A 109 2.74 3.60 -8.71
N ASP A 110 3.08 2.50 -8.04
CA ASP A 110 3.06 1.14 -8.61
C ASP A 110 1.91 0.29 -8.07
N ILE A 111 1.60 0.46 -6.78
CA ILE A 111 0.51 -0.24 -6.07
C ILE A 111 -0.35 0.80 -5.36
N VAL A 112 -1.66 0.66 -5.45
CA VAL A 112 -2.62 1.36 -4.59
C VAL A 112 -3.25 0.31 -3.69
N LEU A 113 -3.05 0.44 -2.39
CA LEU A 113 -3.64 -0.40 -1.36
C LEU A 113 -4.85 0.36 -0.79
N THR A 114 -6.04 -0.20 -0.97
CA THR A 114 -7.29 0.36 -0.44
C THR A 114 -7.97 -0.66 0.47
N HIS A 115 -8.92 -0.19 1.28
CA HIS A 115 -9.85 -1.10 1.93
C HIS A 115 -11.04 -1.39 1.01
N ALA A 116 -11.82 -0.35 0.71
CA ALA A 116 -12.97 -0.42 -0.20
C ALA A 116 -12.58 -0.62 -1.68
N PRO A 117 -13.50 -1.16 -2.51
CA PRO A 117 -13.32 -1.31 -3.96
C PRO A 117 -13.41 0.02 -4.73
N PRO A 118 -12.96 0.07 -6.00
CA PRO A 118 -13.31 1.14 -6.94
C PRO A 118 -14.79 1.05 -7.37
N LYS A 119 -15.42 2.20 -7.65
CA LYS A 119 -16.84 2.22 -8.08
C LYS A 119 -17.04 1.48 -9.41
N GLY A 120 -18.04 0.61 -9.47
CA GLY A 120 -18.36 -0.27 -10.60
C GLY A 120 -17.40 -1.45 -10.79
N ILE A 121 -16.43 -1.66 -9.89
CA ILE A 121 -15.42 -2.71 -10.00
C ILE A 121 -15.31 -3.44 -8.66
N HIS A 122 -15.94 -4.61 -8.58
CA HIS A 122 -16.01 -5.44 -7.36
C HIS A 122 -16.80 -4.81 -6.21
N ASP A 123 -17.61 -3.79 -6.46
CA ASP A 123 -18.43 -3.14 -5.43
C ASP A 123 -19.81 -3.80 -5.21
N GLY A 124 -20.34 -3.55 -4.01
CA GLY A 124 -21.64 -4.03 -3.56
C GLY A 124 -22.82 -3.24 -4.12
N LYS A 125 -24.02 -3.80 -3.94
CA LYS A 125 -25.30 -3.09 -4.17
C LYS A 125 -25.69 -2.21 -2.98
N ASP A 126 -25.19 -2.49 -1.80
CA ASP A 126 -25.41 -1.69 -0.58
C ASP A 126 -24.39 -0.54 -0.45
N LEU A 127 -24.71 0.41 0.43
CA LEU A 127 -23.91 1.62 0.62
C LEU A 127 -22.53 1.36 1.24
N CYS A 128 -22.38 0.35 2.09
CA CYS A 128 -21.12 0.06 2.79
C CYS A 128 -20.07 -0.46 1.79
N HIS A 129 -20.47 -1.39 0.93
CA HIS A 129 -19.61 -1.98 -0.09
C HIS A 129 -19.57 -1.19 -1.41
N THR A 130 -20.29 -0.06 -1.53
CA THR A 130 -20.25 0.83 -2.70
C THR A 130 -18.84 1.38 -2.90
N GLY A 131 -18.30 1.22 -4.11
CA GLY A 131 -16.92 1.62 -4.39
C GLY A 131 -16.73 3.14 -4.57
N PHE A 132 -15.48 3.59 -4.47
CA PHE A 132 -15.14 5.01 -4.65
C PHE A 132 -14.93 5.38 -6.12
N GLY A 133 -15.59 6.44 -6.59
CA GLY A 133 -15.39 7.00 -7.93
C GLY A 133 -14.04 7.71 -8.07
N SER A 134 -13.50 8.21 -6.95
CA SER A 134 -12.13 8.74 -6.88
C SER A 134 -11.05 7.68 -7.19
N PHE A 135 -11.30 6.38 -6.96
CA PHE A 135 -10.35 5.31 -7.29
C PHE A 135 -10.30 5.01 -8.79
N VAL A 136 -11.45 5.07 -9.49
CA VAL A 136 -11.50 4.95 -10.96
C VAL A 136 -10.65 6.05 -11.62
N LYS A 137 -10.83 7.30 -11.18
CA LYS A 137 -10.01 8.45 -11.64
C LYS A 137 -8.52 8.33 -11.30
N LEU A 138 -8.19 7.59 -10.24
CA LEU A 138 -6.81 7.31 -9.85
C LEU A 138 -6.17 6.28 -10.80
N ILE A 139 -6.92 5.20 -11.12
CA ILE A 139 -6.54 4.20 -12.14
C ILE A 139 -6.26 4.88 -13.48
N GLU A 140 -7.22 5.65 -14.01
CA GLU A 140 -7.11 6.36 -15.28
C GLU A 140 -5.88 7.29 -15.34
N LYS A 141 -5.66 8.07 -14.28
CA LYS A 141 -4.64 9.12 -14.25
C LYS A 141 -3.22 8.60 -14.02
N TYR A 142 -3.04 7.63 -13.12
CA TYR A 142 -1.72 7.21 -12.66
C TYR A 142 -1.32 5.81 -13.13
N LYS A 143 -2.27 5.02 -13.65
CA LYS A 143 -2.05 3.67 -14.20
C LYS A 143 -1.14 2.81 -13.31
N PRO A 144 -1.49 2.64 -12.02
CA PRO A 144 -0.75 1.74 -11.14
C PRO A 144 -0.75 0.32 -11.73
N ARG A 145 0.26 -0.49 -11.42
CA ARG A 145 0.27 -1.89 -11.87
C ARG A 145 -0.82 -2.70 -11.17
N TYR A 146 -1.07 -2.38 -9.90
CA TYR A 146 -2.10 -3.02 -9.08
C TYR A 146 -2.91 -1.99 -8.29
N LEU A 147 -4.22 -2.21 -8.20
CA LEU A 147 -5.04 -1.71 -7.08
C LEU A 147 -5.50 -2.93 -6.30
N ILE A 148 -5.12 -3.01 -5.03
CA ILE A 148 -5.40 -4.14 -4.14
C ILE A 148 -6.41 -3.64 -3.11
N HIS A 149 -7.54 -4.32 -2.97
CA HIS A 149 -8.57 -3.99 -1.99
C HIS A 149 -9.07 -5.24 -1.26
N GLY A 150 -9.80 -5.02 -0.16
CA GLY A 150 -10.53 -6.07 0.58
C GLY A 150 -12.02 -5.73 0.60
N HIS A 151 -12.61 -5.78 1.80
CA HIS A 151 -13.99 -5.41 2.15
C HIS A 151 -15.08 -6.33 1.57
N VAL A 152 -14.98 -6.74 0.31
CA VAL A 152 -16.05 -7.48 -0.37
C VAL A 152 -15.81 -8.99 -0.30
N HIS A 153 -16.50 -9.65 0.63
CA HIS A 153 -16.35 -11.07 0.95
C HIS A 153 -17.44 -11.98 0.35
N LYS A 154 -17.11 -13.28 0.15
CA LYS A 154 -18.05 -14.35 -0.27
C LYS A 154 -19.38 -14.41 0.51
N SER A 155 -19.40 -14.01 1.78
CA SER A 155 -20.61 -13.94 2.62
C SER A 155 -21.68 -12.98 2.11
N TYR A 156 -21.33 -12.05 1.21
CA TYR A 156 -22.22 -11.05 0.63
C TYR A 156 -22.63 -11.36 -0.83
N GLY A 157 -22.43 -12.61 -1.29
CA GLY A 157 -22.91 -13.07 -2.61
C GLY A 157 -21.94 -12.87 -3.79
N TYR A 158 -20.68 -12.53 -3.53
CA TYR A 158 -19.66 -12.32 -4.57
C TYR A 158 -18.74 -13.54 -4.71
N SER A 159 -18.52 -14.01 -5.95
CA SER A 159 -17.75 -15.23 -6.24
C SER A 159 -16.25 -14.98 -6.41
N GLU A 160 -15.45 -15.83 -5.74
CA GLU A 160 -14.00 -16.06 -5.91
C GLU A 160 -13.06 -14.83 -5.72
N GLU A 161 -11.75 -15.09 -5.64
CA GLU A 161 -10.73 -14.04 -5.72
C GLU A 161 -10.80 -13.38 -7.10
N LYS A 162 -11.33 -12.17 -7.18
CA LYS A 162 -11.55 -11.49 -8.46
C LYS A 162 -10.38 -10.59 -8.84
N ILE A 163 -9.73 -10.93 -9.94
CA ILE A 163 -8.75 -10.07 -10.62
C ILE A 163 -9.40 -9.53 -11.89
N THR A 164 -9.68 -8.22 -11.93
CA THR A 164 -10.18 -7.55 -13.13
C THR A 164 -9.10 -6.65 -13.72
N GLN A 165 -8.83 -6.79 -15.02
CA GLN A 165 -7.95 -5.89 -15.76
C GLN A 165 -8.74 -4.63 -16.14
N VAL A 166 -8.31 -3.46 -15.63
CA VAL A 166 -8.89 -2.16 -15.92
C VAL A 166 -7.83 -1.29 -16.58
N GLN A 167 -7.92 -1.15 -17.91
CA GLN A 167 -6.84 -0.58 -18.74
C GLN A 167 -5.51 -1.31 -18.49
N GLU A 168 -4.48 -0.63 -17.99
CA GLU A 168 -3.17 -1.21 -17.63
C GLU A 168 -3.11 -1.73 -16.17
N THR A 169 -4.13 -1.45 -15.35
CA THR A 169 -4.16 -1.78 -13.92
C THR A 169 -4.83 -3.13 -13.66
N LYS A 170 -4.23 -3.97 -12.81
CA LYS A 170 -4.92 -5.13 -12.22
C LYS A 170 -5.61 -4.72 -10.93
N VAL A 171 -6.95 -4.74 -10.90
CA VAL A 171 -7.74 -4.60 -9.67
C VAL A 171 -7.89 -5.98 -9.06
N VAL A 172 -7.46 -6.15 -7.80
CA VAL A 172 -7.42 -7.42 -7.09
C VAL A 172 -8.25 -7.31 -5.81
N ASN A 173 -9.31 -8.10 -5.70
CA ASN A 173 -10.01 -8.31 -4.43
C ASN A 173 -9.30 -9.40 -3.63
N VAL A 174 -8.84 -9.09 -2.42
CA VAL A 174 -8.14 -10.04 -1.53
C VAL A 174 -9.08 -10.46 -0.41
N GLN A 175 -9.50 -11.73 -0.43
CA GLN A 175 -10.23 -12.34 0.68
C GLN A 175 -9.29 -13.22 1.52
N GLY A 176 -9.01 -12.80 2.75
CA GLY A 176 -8.14 -13.54 3.66
C GLY A 176 -6.66 -13.34 3.33
N LYS A 177 -6.06 -14.23 2.53
CA LYS A 177 -4.63 -14.15 2.18
C LYS A 177 -4.39 -14.39 0.70
N HIS A 178 -3.58 -13.54 0.08
CA HIS A 178 -3.22 -13.62 -1.33
C HIS A 178 -1.75 -13.24 -1.51
N VAL A 179 -0.99 -14.01 -2.30
CA VAL A 179 0.46 -13.80 -2.50
C VAL A 179 0.71 -13.28 -3.91
N LEU A 180 1.22 -12.04 -4.01
CA LEU A 180 1.51 -11.38 -5.29
C LEU A 180 3.01 -11.33 -5.58
N GLN A 181 3.44 -11.96 -6.68
CA GLN A 181 4.80 -11.79 -7.19
C GLN A 181 4.90 -10.48 -8.00
N ILE A 182 5.55 -9.46 -7.44
CA ILE A 182 5.66 -8.12 -8.04
C ILE A 182 7.12 -7.78 -8.37
N ARG A 183 7.46 -7.81 -9.66
CA ARG A 183 8.76 -7.32 -10.16
C ARG A 183 8.82 -5.79 -10.11
N PRO A 184 9.85 -5.16 -9.50
CA PRO A 184 10.07 -3.71 -9.58
C PRO A 184 10.24 -3.24 -11.03
N ARG A 185 9.76 -2.04 -11.36
CA ARG A 185 10.01 -1.44 -12.68
C ARG A 185 11.44 -0.90 -12.76
N ILE A 186 12.28 -1.50 -13.59
CA ILE A 186 13.57 -0.90 -13.99
C ILE A 186 13.27 0.41 -14.73
N ARG A 187 13.83 1.52 -14.26
CA ARG A 187 13.60 2.86 -14.80
C ARG A 187 14.89 3.42 -15.34
N LYS A 188 14.92 3.76 -16.64
CA LYS A 188 16.03 4.51 -17.25
C LYS A 188 16.25 5.82 -16.47
N LYS A 189 17.49 6.12 -16.08
CA LYS A 189 17.86 7.45 -15.59
C LYS A 189 17.61 8.45 -16.72
N ILE A 190 16.64 9.34 -16.56
CA ILE A 190 16.51 10.50 -17.43
C ILE A 190 17.68 11.43 -17.13
N THR A 191 18.65 11.51 -18.03
CA THR A 191 19.63 12.59 -18.08
C THR A 191 18.87 13.90 -18.30
N LYS A 192 18.99 14.86 -17.38
CA LYS A 192 18.31 16.15 -17.53
C LYS A 192 18.95 16.92 -18.70
N LYS A 193 18.14 17.36 -19.67
CA LYS A 193 18.52 18.55 -20.46
C LYS A 193 18.45 19.77 -19.54
N GLU A 194 19.52 20.54 -19.54
CA GLU A 194 19.66 21.81 -18.82
C GLU A 194 18.88 22.91 -19.58
N GLY A 195 18.52 24.01 -18.90
CA GLY A 195 17.94 25.17 -19.60
C GLY A 195 17.14 26.17 -18.75
N TRP A 196 16.36 25.72 -17.76
CA TRP A 196 15.43 26.62 -17.04
C TRP A 196 15.50 26.57 -15.51
N TRP A 197 15.85 25.41 -14.93
CA TRP A 197 15.81 25.22 -13.47
C TRP A 197 16.91 25.99 -12.70
N ASN A 198 18.00 26.38 -13.36
CA ASN A 198 19.16 27.00 -12.70
C ASN A 198 18.91 28.45 -12.23
N ILE A 199 17.99 29.17 -12.87
CA ILE A 199 17.68 30.58 -12.52
C ILE A 199 16.85 30.63 -11.23
N VAL A 200 15.81 29.80 -11.13
CA VAL A 200 14.88 29.78 -9.97
C VAL A 200 15.56 29.27 -8.69
N PHE A 201 16.55 28.38 -8.80
CA PHE A 201 17.25 27.83 -7.62
C PHE A 201 18.24 28.79 -6.95
N LYS A 202 18.73 29.82 -7.66
CA LYS A 202 19.76 30.73 -7.13
C LYS A 202 19.24 31.62 -5.99
N LEU A 203 17.93 31.92 -5.96
CA LEU A 203 17.28 32.77 -4.95
C LEU A 203 16.87 32.04 -3.64
N ARG A 204 17.21 30.76 -3.47
CA ARG A 204 16.93 29.99 -2.23
C ARG A 204 18.14 29.29 -1.62
N GLN A 205 19.35 29.53 -2.13
CA GLN A 205 20.55 28.83 -1.68
C GLN A 205 21.19 29.43 -0.41
N ASP A 206 20.94 30.70 -0.08
CA ASP A 206 21.61 31.34 1.06
C ASP A 206 20.98 31.02 2.42
N SER A 207 19.69 30.66 2.48
CA SER A 207 19.06 30.22 3.74
C SER A 207 19.28 28.73 4.08
N LEU A 208 19.94 27.96 3.21
CA LEU A 208 20.21 26.53 3.42
C LEU A 208 21.65 26.25 3.87
N LYS A 209 22.57 27.21 3.71
CA LYS A 209 23.99 27.04 4.07
C LYS A 209 24.22 26.82 5.58
N SER A 210 23.38 27.40 6.44
CA SER A 210 23.44 27.20 7.89
C SER A 210 23.10 25.76 8.32
N PHE A 211 22.13 25.11 7.66
CA PHE A 211 21.64 23.79 8.05
C PHE A 211 22.58 22.64 7.64
N TYR A 212 23.32 22.79 6.55
CA TYR A 212 24.23 21.75 6.05
C TYR A 212 25.59 21.69 6.77
N ALA A 213 25.95 22.70 7.57
CA ALA A 213 27.17 22.69 8.37
C ALA A 213 27.11 21.67 9.51
N GLU A 214 25.99 21.63 10.24
CA GLU A 214 25.76 20.71 11.39
C GLU A 214 25.77 19.22 10.98
N SER A 215 25.24 18.90 9.81
CA SER A 215 25.10 17.49 9.37
C SER A 215 26.42 16.81 8.99
N ARG A 216 27.53 17.55 8.84
CA ARG A 216 28.84 16.98 8.46
C ARG A 216 29.62 16.37 9.62
N ALA A 217 29.18 16.56 10.87
CA ALA A 217 29.93 16.11 12.05
C ALA A 217 29.85 14.60 12.36
N ARG A 218 28.90 13.85 11.79
CA ARG A 218 28.56 12.47 12.20
C ARG A 218 28.87 11.42 11.12
N LYS A 219 30.13 11.37 10.66
CA LYS A 219 30.69 10.45 9.65
C LYS A 219 30.11 9.02 9.68
N TYR A 220 29.48 8.54 8.60
CA TYR A 220 29.47 7.11 8.23
C TYR A 220 29.26 6.89 6.71
N LEU A 221 30.32 6.39 6.08
CA LEU A 221 30.50 5.71 4.77
C LEU A 221 31.90 5.03 4.92
N ASP A 222 32.24 3.86 4.40
CA ASP A 222 31.73 3.17 3.20
C ASP A 222 32.07 1.65 3.19
N SER A 223 31.78 0.96 2.07
CA SER A 223 32.33 -0.32 1.55
C SER A 223 31.66 -1.66 1.94
N ILE A 224 31.67 -2.71 1.09
CA ILE A 224 31.23 -2.86 -0.34
C ILE A 224 31.14 -4.37 -0.67
N ASP A 225 30.29 -4.72 -1.65
CA ASP A 225 30.11 -6.02 -2.36
C ASP A 225 30.81 -7.32 -1.92
N ARG A 226 30.00 -8.41 -1.88
CA ARG A 226 29.97 -9.46 -2.94
C ARG A 226 28.76 -10.40 -2.77
N GLY A 227 27.85 -10.46 -3.76
CA GLY A 227 26.71 -11.40 -3.75
C GLY A 227 25.42 -10.95 -4.45
N ILE A 228 25.50 -10.24 -5.58
CA ILE A 228 24.38 -9.57 -6.28
C ILE A 228 24.32 -10.09 -7.74
N GLN A 229 23.20 -10.49 -8.37
CA GLN A 229 21.76 -10.48 -8.02
C GLN A 229 20.99 -11.56 -8.84
N THR A 230 19.84 -12.07 -8.35
CA THR A 230 18.62 -12.58 -9.08
C THR A 230 17.81 -13.46 -8.10
N VAL A 231 16.47 -13.44 -7.99
CA VAL A 231 15.36 -13.51 -8.97
C VAL A 231 15.34 -14.81 -9.78
N LYS A 232 15.05 -15.91 -9.09
CA LYS A 232 14.27 -17.03 -9.64
C LYS A 232 13.44 -17.66 -8.53
N LEU A 233 12.13 -17.60 -8.64
CA LEU A 233 11.18 -18.37 -7.81
C LEU A 233 10.09 -18.88 -8.74
N ASP A 234 10.33 -20.10 -9.21
CA ASP A 234 9.32 -20.99 -9.75
C ASP A 234 8.54 -21.61 -8.57
N ASN A 235 7.29 -22.01 -8.81
CA ASN A 235 6.38 -22.75 -7.92
C ASN A 235 5.55 -21.94 -6.90
N THR A 236 4.38 -22.52 -6.57
CA THR A 236 3.17 -21.86 -6.07
C THR A 236 2.59 -22.63 -4.85
N VAL A 237 1.62 -22.02 -4.13
CA VAL A 237 0.61 -22.64 -3.22
C VAL A 237 0.96 -22.76 -1.71
N GLY A 238 -0.01 -22.43 -0.81
CA GLY A 238 0.01 -22.90 0.59
C GLY A 238 -1.07 -22.38 1.58
N SER A 239 -2.03 -23.23 1.98
CA SER A 239 -3.11 -22.99 3.00
C SER A 239 -2.57 -22.83 4.46
N VAL A 240 -3.30 -22.45 5.54
CA VAL A 240 -4.75 -22.36 5.90
C VAL A 240 -5.14 -20.91 6.35
N GLY A 241 -6.30 -20.53 6.98
CA GLY A 241 -7.50 -21.23 7.53
C GLY A 241 -8.61 -20.27 8.10
N ARG A 242 -9.64 -20.76 8.83
CA ARG A 242 -10.75 -19.98 9.48
C ARG A 242 -10.50 -19.66 10.97
N PRO A 243 -11.06 -18.58 11.56
CA PRO A 243 -11.37 -18.54 13.00
C PRO A 243 -12.54 -19.48 13.32
N LEU A 244 -12.43 -20.24 14.40
CA LEU A 244 -13.56 -20.85 15.10
C LEU A 244 -13.96 -19.92 16.24
N ASP A 245 -15.26 -19.87 16.52
CA ASP A 245 -15.83 -19.13 17.64
C ASP A 245 -15.43 -19.78 18.98
N PHE A 246 -15.32 -18.93 20.01
CA PHE A 246 -15.44 -19.26 21.44
C PHE A 246 -16.29 -18.16 22.08
#